data_AF-A0A923QZA6-F1
#
_entry.id   AF-A0A923QZA6-F1
#
_cell.length_a   1.000
_cell.length_b   1.000
_cell.length_c   1.000
_cell.angle_alpha   90.00
_cell.angle_beta   90.00
_cell.angle_gamma   90.00
#
_symmetry.space_group_name_H-M   'P 1'
#
loop_
_entity.id
_entity.type
_entity.pdbx_description
1 polymer ?
#
loop_
_entity_poly.entity_id
_entity_poly.type
_entity_poly.pdbx_seq_one_letter_code
_entity_poly.pdbx_strand_id
1 'polypeptide(L)'
;MIIIKWRKHISKCFILFVFGCSPVVETSEEFAINGKFDIEKSIEYLDKIIDHDRGNADALFQRSKLELQIKKTLKAKEDILTAISIDPENTDFLMLKAQIDAEIGQNEEAINSIESILKKGENLNTVEAQLFATNLYLNVNNLNKAEYFLQQAALIAPGLPEVLYNRARLAMIRHDTAKAVIFYNVILKKDSTHSNTLIDLAEINLKRSNVDSALVLLSKVNTDKPFKYNVLLAESLTKKGFADSASKFWGQALLLTPRDARSHYELGKHYYSKNLFQNAITHFTAVLENERKGYKDFYLMLAYSYEQSSDSIRAAQYMERARKIDSNVVIHKILQHKHLHHNTDIEKPVSILPQ
;
A
#
# COMPACT_ATOMS: atom_id res chain seq x y z
N MET A 1 -14.13 -0.15 14.85
CA MET A 1 -15.03 0.49 15.84
C MET A 1 -14.51 0.15 17.23
N ILE A 2 -13.55 0.94 17.73
CA ILE A 2 -13.06 0.88 19.11
C ILE A 2 -13.11 2.31 19.62
N ILE A 3 -14.07 2.55 20.51
CA ILE A 3 -14.30 3.80 21.23
C ILE A 3 -13.25 3.86 22.33
N ILE A 4 -12.31 4.80 22.25
CA ILE A 4 -11.37 5.10 23.33
C ILE A 4 -12.14 5.90 24.38
N LYS A 5 -12.49 5.24 25.49
CA LYS A 5 -13.04 5.89 26.70
C LYS A 5 -11.95 6.75 27.34
N TRP A 6 -12.07 8.07 27.23
CA TRP A 6 -11.34 9.00 28.09
C TRP A 6 -12.03 9.13 29.45
N ARG A 7 -11.27 8.87 30.51
CA ARG A 7 -11.69 9.01 31.91
C ARG A 7 -11.87 10.49 32.24
N LYS A 8 -13.08 10.85 32.67
CA LYS A 8 -13.42 12.12 33.33
C LYS A 8 -12.61 12.30 34.62
N HIS A 9 -11.83 13.37 34.72
CA HIS A 9 -11.60 14.04 36.00
C HIS A 9 -12.18 15.46 35.90
N ILE A 10 -13.36 15.62 36.51
CA ILE A 10 -14.02 16.91 36.70
C ILE A 10 -13.49 17.47 38.03
N SER A 11 -12.84 18.62 37.98
CA SER A 11 -12.77 19.54 39.12
C SER A 11 -13.24 20.91 38.65
N LYS A 12 -14.42 21.28 39.17
CA LYS A 12 -15.06 22.57 38.96
C LYS A 12 -14.23 23.68 39.62
N CYS A 13 -13.87 24.71 38.87
CA CYS A 13 -13.73 26.06 39.40
C CYS A 13 -14.26 27.05 38.35
N PHE A 14 -15.39 27.66 38.70
CA PHE A 14 -16.11 28.69 37.96
C PHE A 14 -15.43 30.04 38.28
N ILE A 15 -14.71 30.64 37.32
CA ILE A 15 -14.45 32.09 37.31
C ILE A 15 -14.62 32.57 35.87
N LEU A 16 -15.62 33.44 35.69
CA LEU A 16 -15.91 34.20 34.49
C LEU A 16 -14.70 35.06 34.10
N PHE A 17 -14.12 34.78 32.93
CA PHE A 17 -13.43 35.78 32.11
C PHE A 17 -13.86 35.58 30.66
N VAL A 18 -14.59 36.57 30.16
CA VAL A 18 -14.94 36.76 28.75
C VAL A 18 -13.66 37.16 28.03
N PHE A 19 -13.15 36.33 27.11
CA PHE A 19 -12.49 36.69 25.84
C PHE A 19 -12.05 35.39 25.14
N GLY A 20 -12.62 35.14 23.94
CA GLY A 20 -12.05 34.26 22.90
C GLY A 20 -12.05 32.75 23.14
N CYS A 21 -13.22 32.10 23.20
CA CYS A 21 -13.30 30.67 22.91
C CYS A 21 -13.04 30.46 21.41
N SER A 22 -11.82 30.07 21.03
CA SER A 22 -11.65 29.28 19.81
C SER A 22 -12.33 27.94 20.06
N PRO A 23 -13.37 27.54 19.32
CA PRO A 23 -13.91 26.21 19.47
C PRO A 23 -12.86 25.26 18.93
N VAL A 24 -12.20 24.52 19.83
CA VAL A 24 -11.52 23.28 19.44
C VAL A 24 -12.59 22.45 18.73
N VAL A 25 -12.44 22.26 17.43
CA VAL A 25 -13.40 21.46 16.64
C VAL A 25 -13.27 20.01 17.11
N GLU A 26 -14.07 19.62 18.10
CA GLU A 26 -14.29 18.23 18.46
C GLU A 26 -15.07 17.58 17.32
N THR A 27 -14.33 17.14 16.30
CA THR A 27 -14.85 16.63 15.01
C THR A 27 -15.72 15.37 15.13
N SER A 28 -15.83 14.72 16.28
CA SER A 28 -16.46 13.39 16.33
C SER A 28 -17.98 13.36 16.47
N GLU A 29 -18.61 14.30 17.19
CA GLU A 29 -20.07 14.22 17.45
C GLU A 29 -20.90 15.08 16.49
N GLU A 30 -20.43 16.28 16.13
CA GLU A 30 -21.18 17.22 15.28
C GLU A 30 -21.30 16.75 13.82
N PHE A 31 -20.31 16.01 13.32
CA PHE A 31 -20.24 15.54 11.93
C PHE A 31 -20.52 14.05 11.76
N ALA A 32 -21.05 13.38 12.80
CA ALA A 32 -21.43 11.98 12.72
C ALA A 32 -22.85 11.81 12.14
N ILE A 33 -22.98 11.26 10.93
CA ILE A 33 -24.27 10.87 10.33
C ILE A 33 -24.39 9.34 10.40
N ASN A 34 -25.45 8.83 11.00
CA ASN A 34 -25.64 7.39 11.25
C ASN A 34 -24.44 6.74 11.99
N GLY A 35 -23.77 7.50 12.85
CA GLY A 35 -22.56 7.06 13.58
C GLY A 35 -21.29 6.98 12.74
N LYS A 36 -21.28 7.53 11.52
CA LYS A 36 -20.10 7.66 10.66
C LYS A 36 -19.73 9.13 10.48
N PHE A 37 -18.46 9.45 10.71
CA PHE A 37 -17.89 10.77 10.51
C PHE A 37 -17.91 11.15 9.02
N ASP A 38 -18.55 12.28 8.70
CA ASP A 38 -18.64 12.83 7.35
C ASP A 38 -17.51 13.84 7.09
N ILE A 39 -16.47 13.39 6.39
CA ILE A 39 -15.28 14.19 6.09
C ILE A 39 -15.63 15.38 5.18
N GLU A 40 -16.54 15.21 4.22
CA GLU A 40 -16.85 16.24 3.24
C GLU A 40 -17.59 17.41 3.89
N LYS A 41 -18.56 17.11 4.77
CA LYS A 41 -19.24 18.16 5.55
C LYS A 41 -18.33 18.85 6.55
N SER A 42 -17.39 18.10 7.14
CA SER A 42 -16.39 18.67 8.03
C SER A 42 -15.51 19.69 7.29
N ILE A 43 -15.11 19.36 6.05
CA ILE A 43 -14.40 20.29 5.18
C ILE A 43 -15.26 21.51 4.82
N GLU A 44 -16.54 21.33 4.45
CA GLU A 44 -17.44 22.47 4.16
C GLU A 44 -17.61 23.42 5.35
N TYR A 45 -17.64 22.87 6.58
CA TYR A 45 -17.69 23.69 7.78
C TYR A 45 -16.38 24.47 8.01
N LEU A 46 -15.24 23.80 7.82
CA LEU A 46 -13.93 24.45 7.91
C LEU A 46 -13.77 25.54 6.84
N ASP A 47 -14.32 25.35 5.64
CA ASP A 47 -14.36 26.36 4.59
C ASP A 47 -15.07 27.63 5.09
N LYS A 48 -16.21 27.51 5.77
CA LYS A 48 -16.94 28.66 6.34
C LYS A 48 -16.12 29.39 7.41
N ILE A 49 -15.39 28.65 8.24
CA ILE A 49 -14.50 29.27 9.24
C ILE A 49 -13.40 30.07 8.54
N ILE A 50 -12.76 29.48 7.53
CA ILE A 50 -11.64 30.08 6.79
C ILE A 50 -12.11 31.28 5.94
N ASP A 51 -13.33 31.24 5.43
CA ASP A 51 -13.95 32.37 4.71
C ASP A 51 -14.19 33.57 5.63
N HIS A 52 -14.55 33.32 6.89
CA HIS A 52 -14.72 34.37 7.90
C HIS A 52 -13.39 34.84 8.51
N ASP A 53 -12.42 33.93 8.68
CA ASP A 53 -11.09 34.21 9.19
C ASP A 53 -10.02 33.41 8.43
N ARG A 54 -9.42 34.07 7.43
CA ARG A 54 -8.33 33.49 6.63
C ARG A 54 -7.05 33.26 7.42
N GLY A 55 -6.93 33.86 8.62
CA GLY A 55 -5.80 33.68 9.53
C GLY A 55 -6.00 32.55 10.55
N ASN A 56 -7.09 31.79 10.47
CA ASN A 56 -7.33 30.69 11.39
C ASN A 56 -6.46 29.47 11.07
N ALA A 57 -5.26 29.45 11.64
CA ALA A 57 -4.26 28.39 11.40
C ALA A 57 -4.75 27.01 11.84
N ASP A 58 -5.54 26.92 12.92
CA ASP A 58 -6.10 25.65 13.40
C ASP A 58 -7.13 25.09 12.42
N ALA A 59 -8.00 25.92 11.86
CA ALA A 59 -8.98 25.50 10.85
C ALA A 59 -8.29 25.02 9.58
N LEU A 60 -7.25 25.73 9.11
CA LEU A 60 -6.41 25.33 7.98
C LEU A 60 -5.71 23.98 8.26
N PHE A 61 -5.16 23.80 9.46
CA PHE A 61 -4.52 22.55 9.88
C PHE A 61 -5.50 21.37 9.89
N GLN A 62 -6.70 21.55 10.47
CA GLN A 62 -7.72 20.50 10.47
C GLN A 62 -8.20 20.18 9.06
N ARG A 63 -8.40 21.19 8.20
CA ARG A 63 -8.82 20.98 6.81
C ARG A 63 -7.74 20.23 6.04
N SER A 64 -6.48 20.64 6.18
CA SER A 64 -5.32 19.95 5.61
C SER A 64 -5.28 18.47 6.00
N LYS A 65 -5.49 18.15 7.28
CA LYS A 65 -5.51 16.76 7.77
C LYS A 65 -6.63 15.94 7.12
N LEU A 66 -7.83 16.50 6.99
CA LEU A 66 -8.97 15.85 6.35
C LEU A 66 -8.76 15.70 4.84
N GLU A 67 -8.22 16.71 4.18
CA GLU A 67 -7.89 16.68 2.75
C GLU A 67 -6.85 15.62 2.42
N LEU A 68 -5.86 15.43 3.30
CA LEU A 68 -4.88 14.35 3.19
C LEU A 68 -5.55 12.97 3.25
N GLN A 69 -6.53 12.78 4.14
CA GLN A 69 -7.28 11.51 4.25
C GLN A 69 -8.05 11.17 2.98
N ILE A 70 -8.60 12.18 2.29
CA ILE A 70 -9.31 12.01 1.00
C ILE A 70 -8.37 12.12 -0.21
N LYS A 71 -7.06 12.03 -0.01
CA LYS A 71 -6.01 12.06 -1.04
C LYS A 71 -5.97 13.33 -1.89
N LYS A 72 -6.50 14.44 -1.38
CA LYS A 72 -6.34 15.77 -1.99
C LYS A 72 -5.02 16.41 -1.53
N THR A 73 -3.92 15.71 -1.73
CA THR A 73 -2.61 15.99 -1.11
C THR A 73 -2.07 17.38 -1.46
N LEU A 74 -2.33 17.89 -2.67
CA LEU A 74 -1.91 19.24 -3.06
C LEU A 74 -2.64 20.34 -2.29
N LYS A 75 -3.95 20.20 -2.09
CA LYS A 75 -4.73 21.17 -1.30
C LYS A 75 -4.32 21.13 0.17
N ALA A 76 -4.13 19.91 0.70
CA ALA A 76 -3.61 19.73 2.05
C ALA A 76 -2.27 20.45 2.24
N LYS A 77 -1.40 20.42 1.21
CA LYS A 77 -0.12 21.13 1.21
C LYS A 77 -0.28 22.66 1.24
N GLU A 78 -1.22 23.21 0.47
CA GLU A 78 -1.48 24.65 0.45
C GLU A 78 -1.95 25.13 1.83
N ASP A 79 -2.89 24.41 2.44
CA ASP A 79 -3.43 24.73 3.75
C ASP A 79 -2.36 24.67 4.85
N ILE A 80 -1.55 23.60 4.88
CA ILE A 80 -0.54 23.45 5.92
C ILE A 80 0.56 24.50 5.80
N LEU A 81 0.94 24.89 4.57
CA LEU A 81 1.91 25.97 4.37
C LEU A 81 1.35 27.31 4.83
N THR A 82 0.05 27.54 4.62
CA THR A 82 -0.62 28.75 5.11
C THR A 82 -0.68 28.75 6.64
N ALA A 83 -1.05 27.63 7.27
CA ALA A 83 -1.03 27.49 8.73
C ALA A 83 0.37 27.74 9.33
N ILE A 84 1.42 27.19 8.72
CA ILE A 84 2.82 27.41 9.13
C ILE A 84 3.24 28.88 8.93
N SER A 85 2.72 29.57 7.93
CA SER A 85 3.04 31.00 7.76
C SER A 85 2.47 31.88 8.88
N ILE A 86 1.40 31.41 9.53
CA ILE A 86 0.74 32.10 10.64
C ILE A 86 1.43 31.74 11.97
N ASP A 87 1.68 30.45 12.20
CA ASP A 87 2.41 29.95 13.37
C ASP A 87 3.57 29.00 12.94
N PRO A 88 4.77 29.55 12.71
CA PRO A 88 5.92 28.78 12.22
C PRO A 88 6.52 27.81 13.24
N GLU A 89 6.20 27.98 14.53
CA GLU A 89 6.77 27.16 15.61
C GLU A 89 5.85 26.01 16.02
N ASN A 90 4.62 25.98 15.50
CA ASN A 90 3.68 24.90 15.78
C ASN A 90 4.18 23.55 15.23
N THR A 91 4.48 22.64 16.15
CA THR A 91 5.08 21.36 15.83
C THR A 91 4.12 20.39 15.18
N ASP A 92 2.82 20.49 15.49
CA ASP A 92 1.80 19.68 14.84
C ASP A 92 1.69 20.05 13.37
N PHE A 93 1.84 21.35 13.05
CA PHE A 93 1.83 21.81 11.66
C PHE A 93 3.06 21.32 10.91
N LEU A 94 4.24 21.44 11.52
CA LEU A 94 5.49 20.94 10.95
C LEU A 94 5.48 19.42 10.76
N MET A 95 4.89 18.68 11.70
CA MET A 95 4.70 17.23 11.60
C MET A 95 3.77 16.86 10.44
N LEU A 96 2.62 17.52 10.31
CA LEU A 96 1.69 17.26 9.22
C LEU A 96 2.29 17.65 7.86
N LYS A 97 3.06 18.75 7.79
CA LYS A 97 3.82 19.08 6.58
C LYS A 97 4.79 17.97 6.20
N ALA A 98 5.57 17.45 7.16
CA ALA A 98 6.50 16.37 6.89
C ALA A 98 5.79 15.10 6.39
N GLN A 99 4.60 14.80 6.93
CA GLN A 99 3.73 13.70 6.43
C GLN A 99 3.27 13.95 4.99
N ILE A 100 2.80 15.15 4.69
CA ILE A 100 2.35 15.52 3.35
C ILE A 100 3.50 15.45 2.34
N ASP A 101 4.68 15.96 2.69
CA ASP A 101 5.87 15.88 1.82
C ASP A 101 6.26 14.41 1.56
N ALA A 102 6.20 13.55 2.57
CA ALA A 102 6.44 12.12 2.40
C ALA A 102 5.43 11.43 1.47
N GLU A 103 4.14 11.76 1.60
CA GLU A 103 3.08 11.22 0.74
C GLU A 103 3.20 11.67 -0.73
N ILE A 104 3.77 12.85 -0.97
CA ILE A 104 4.06 13.36 -2.33
C ILE A 104 5.35 12.73 -2.89
N GLY A 105 6.12 12.02 -2.07
CA GLY A 105 7.41 11.42 -2.44
C GLY A 105 8.60 12.36 -2.26
N GLN A 106 8.41 13.52 -1.64
CA GLN A 106 9.44 14.48 -1.24
C GLN A 106 10.12 14.01 0.06
N ASN A 107 10.79 12.85 -0.04
CA ASN A 107 11.38 12.16 1.12
C ASN A 107 12.48 12.98 1.79
N GLU A 108 13.29 13.72 1.02
CA GLU A 108 14.38 14.53 1.58
C GLU A 108 13.83 15.71 2.40
N GLU A 109 12.81 16.39 1.90
CA GLU A 109 12.13 17.48 2.58
C GLU A 109 11.41 17.01 3.84
N ALA A 110 10.75 15.85 3.77
CA ALA A 110 10.14 15.21 4.93
C ALA A 110 11.18 14.85 6.00
N ILE A 111 12.31 14.28 5.59
CA ILE A 111 13.44 13.94 6.47
C ILE A 111 14.03 15.18 7.14
N ASN A 112 14.30 16.24 6.37
CA ASN A 112 14.85 17.49 6.90
C ASN A 112 13.88 18.12 7.91
N SER A 113 12.58 18.08 7.61
CA SER A 113 11.54 18.61 8.49
C SER A 113 11.50 17.82 9.81
N ILE A 114 11.42 16.49 9.77
CA ILE A 114 11.35 15.67 11.00
C ILE A 114 12.62 15.77 11.85
N GLU A 115 13.81 15.83 11.24
CA GLU A 115 15.06 16.00 12.00
C GLU A 115 15.12 17.38 12.67
N SER A 116 14.62 18.43 12.01
CA SER A 116 14.55 19.75 12.62
C SER A 116 13.62 19.79 13.84
N ILE A 117 12.48 19.10 13.77
CA ILE A 117 11.51 18.97 14.87
C ILE A 117 12.16 18.24 16.04
N LEU A 118 12.77 17.09 15.78
CA LEU A 118 13.41 16.26 16.81
C LEU A 118 14.64 16.92 17.46
N LYS A 119 15.29 17.88 16.77
CA LYS A 119 16.43 18.63 17.31
C LYS A 119 16.01 19.77 18.25
N LYS A 120 14.79 20.31 18.12
CA LYS A 120 14.33 21.52 18.81
C LYS A 120 13.93 21.32 20.28
N GLY A 121 13.74 20.09 20.78
CA GLY A 121 13.56 19.89 22.23
C GLY A 121 13.04 18.53 22.66
N GLU A 122 13.22 18.23 23.96
CA GLU A 122 12.85 16.97 24.62
C GLU A 122 11.34 16.67 24.57
N ASN A 123 10.48 17.71 24.54
CA ASN A 123 9.01 17.55 24.50
C ASN A 123 8.49 16.99 23.16
N LEU A 124 9.31 16.98 22.11
CA LEU A 124 8.94 16.55 20.76
C LEU A 124 9.53 15.18 20.40
N ASN A 125 10.27 14.59 21.33
CA ASN A 125 10.75 13.22 21.25
C ASN A 125 9.61 12.24 21.57
N THR A 126 8.53 12.32 20.81
CA THR A 126 7.37 11.43 20.95
C THR A 126 7.62 10.12 20.21
N VAL A 127 6.94 9.05 20.62
CA VAL A 127 7.02 7.76 19.93
C VAL A 127 6.56 7.90 18.49
N GLU A 128 5.54 8.72 18.25
CA GLU A 128 4.96 9.00 16.94
C GLU A 128 5.97 9.67 16.01
N ALA A 129 6.69 10.70 16.49
CA ALA A 129 7.72 11.38 15.69
C ALA A 129 8.90 10.45 15.38
N GLN A 130 9.35 9.67 16.36
CA GLN A 130 10.42 8.68 16.20
C GLN A 130 10.03 7.56 15.20
N LEU A 131 8.80 7.07 15.27
CA LEU A 131 8.27 6.08 14.32
C LEU A 131 8.10 6.66 12.91
N PHE A 132 7.67 7.91 12.80
CA PHE A 132 7.57 8.58 11.51
C PHE A 132 8.95 8.72 10.86
N ALA A 133 9.95 9.22 11.61
CA ALA A 133 11.35 9.26 11.15
C ALA A 133 11.87 7.87 10.75
N THR A 134 11.59 6.84 11.57
CA THR A 134 11.95 5.44 11.26
C THR A 134 11.40 5.02 9.90
N ASN A 135 10.11 5.27 9.65
CA ASN A 135 9.46 4.89 8.39
C ASN A 135 10.04 5.61 7.18
N LEU A 136 10.31 6.91 7.28
CA LEU A 136 10.98 7.67 6.22
C LEU A 136 12.34 7.05 5.87
N TYR A 137 13.14 6.74 6.89
CA TYR A 137 14.46 6.16 6.69
C TYR A 137 14.43 4.73 6.16
N LEU A 138 13.43 3.93 6.53
CA LEU A 138 13.18 2.63 5.93
C LEU A 138 12.82 2.75 4.44
N ASN A 139 12.05 3.79 4.06
CA ASN A 139 11.63 4.00 2.67
C ASN A 139 12.80 4.42 1.76
N VAL A 140 13.74 5.21 2.27
CA VAL A 140 14.98 5.57 1.55
C VAL A 140 16.11 4.54 1.76
N ASN A 141 15.80 3.39 2.34
CA ASN A 141 16.73 2.28 2.61
C ASN A 141 17.97 2.67 3.46
N ASN A 142 17.87 3.71 4.28
CA ASN A 142 18.92 4.08 5.24
C ASN A 142 18.69 3.33 6.56
N LEU A 143 19.11 2.07 6.59
CA LEU A 143 18.84 1.15 7.70
C LEU A 143 19.49 1.59 9.02
N ASN A 144 20.61 2.32 8.96
CA ASN A 144 21.32 2.77 10.16
C ASN A 144 20.53 3.87 10.88
N LYS A 145 20.07 4.90 10.15
CA LYS A 145 19.23 5.94 10.75
C LYS A 145 17.86 5.39 11.15
N ALA A 146 17.27 4.51 10.34
CA ALA A 146 16.03 3.83 10.71
C ALA A 146 16.15 3.07 12.04
N GLU A 147 17.25 2.32 12.24
CA GLU A 147 17.50 1.61 13.49
C GLU A 147 17.69 2.58 14.68
N TYR A 148 18.41 3.69 14.47
CA TYR A 148 18.61 4.70 15.50
C TYR A 148 17.28 5.27 16.02
N PHE A 149 16.42 5.79 15.15
CA PHE A 149 15.13 6.37 15.56
C PHE A 149 14.18 5.29 16.10
N LEU A 150 14.22 4.08 15.55
CA LEU A 150 13.44 2.96 16.09
C LEU A 150 13.88 2.56 17.49
N GLN A 151 15.18 2.66 17.80
CA GLN A 151 15.69 2.44 19.14
C GLN A 151 15.18 3.51 20.11
N GLN A 152 15.15 4.78 19.69
CA GLN A 152 14.56 5.86 20.50
C GLN A 152 13.06 5.62 20.76
N ALA A 153 12.28 5.25 19.75
CA ALA A 153 10.88 4.87 19.92
C ALA A 153 10.70 3.71 20.90
N ALA A 154 11.59 2.71 20.84
CA ALA A 154 11.55 1.54 21.71
C ALA A 154 11.99 1.83 23.16
N LEU A 155 12.78 2.88 23.40
CA LEU A 155 13.10 3.33 24.76
C LEU A 155 11.86 3.91 25.45
N ILE A 156 11.01 4.61 24.70
CA ILE A 156 9.80 5.26 25.24
C ILE A 156 8.66 4.25 25.37
N ALA A 157 8.39 3.45 24.33
CA ALA A 157 7.27 2.51 24.30
C ALA A 157 7.66 1.15 23.67
N PRO A 158 8.44 0.31 24.38
CA PRO A 158 8.96 -0.95 23.83
C PRO A 158 7.87 -1.98 23.47
N GLY A 159 6.70 -1.88 24.09
CA GLY A 159 5.58 -2.80 23.91
C GLY A 159 4.51 -2.33 22.94
N LEU A 160 4.66 -1.14 22.35
CA LEU A 160 3.71 -0.57 21.39
C LEU A 160 3.72 -1.42 20.10
N PRO A 161 2.55 -1.86 19.57
CA PRO A 161 2.48 -2.69 18.37
C PRO A 161 3.24 -2.12 17.17
N GLU A 162 3.16 -0.81 16.95
CA GLU A 162 3.80 -0.08 15.86
C GLU A 162 5.34 -0.11 15.97
N VAL A 163 5.87 -0.04 17.20
CA VAL A 163 7.31 -0.19 17.46
C VAL A 163 7.75 -1.63 17.17
N LEU A 164 7.03 -2.62 17.70
CA LEU A 164 7.32 -4.03 17.45
C LEU A 164 7.24 -4.37 15.96
N TYR A 165 6.25 -3.81 15.25
CA TYR A 165 6.06 -4.01 13.82
C TYR A 165 7.23 -3.45 13.01
N ASN A 166 7.69 -2.24 13.34
CA ASN A 166 8.87 -1.67 12.69
C ASN A 166 10.16 -2.45 12.98
N ARG A 167 10.30 -3.03 14.18
CA ARG A 167 11.43 -3.96 14.47
C ARG A 167 11.35 -5.22 13.64
N ALA A 168 10.15 -5.77 13.44
CA ALA A 168 9.92 -6.91 12.56
C ALA A 168 10.25 -6.55 11.09
N ARG A 169 9.78 -5.40 10.61
CA ARG A 169 10.05 -4.91 9.26
C ARG A 169 11.55 -4.70 9.01
N LEU A 170 12.27 -4.07 9.95
CA LEU A 170 13.72 -3.91 9.86
C LEU A 170 14.45 -5.26 9.82
N ALA A 171 14.01 -6.24 10.64
CA ALA A 171 14.55 -7.60 10.61
C ALA A 171 14.27 -8.30 9.27
N MET A 172 13.08 -8.12 8.69
CA MET A 172 12.74 -8.65 7.35
C MET A 172 13.63 -8.08 6.25
N ILE A 173 13.91 -6.77 6.28
CA ILE A 173 14.81 -6.13 5.31
C ILE A 173 16.25 -6.63 5.48
N ARG A 174 16.67 -6.95 6.70
CA ARG A 174 17.96 -7.61 7.00
C ARG A 174 17.96 -9.12 6.75
N HIS A 175 16.90 -9.67 6.17
CA HIS A 175 16.71 -11.10 5.92
C HIS A 175 16.70 -11.99 7.18
N ASP A 176 16.57 -11.41 8.37
CA ASP A 176 16.38 -12.14 9.62
C ASP A 176 14.89 -12.44 9.85
N THR A 177 14.36 -13.36 9.03
CA THR A 177 12.95 -13.76 9.10
C THR A 177 12.59 -14.40 10.44
N ALA A 178 13.54 -15.08 11.10
CA ALA A 178 13.30 -15.71 12.39
C ALA A 178 12.98 -14.65 13.46
N LYS A 179 13.80 -13.60 13.55
CA LYS A 179 13.57 -12.50 14.48
C LYS A 179 12.31 -11.70 14.15
N ALA A 180 12.01 -11.48 12.87
CA ALA A 180 10.76 -10.84 12.47
C ALA A 180 9.53 -11.59 12.97
N VAL A 181 9.50 -12.92 12.80
CA VAL A 181 8.38 -13.78 13.26
C VAL A 181 8.20 -13.71 14.78
N ILE A 182 9.29 -13.60 15.55
CA ILE A 182 9.20 -13.41 17.01
C ILE A 182 8.43 -12.12 17.33
N PHE A 183 8.80 -10.99 16.74
CA PHE A 183 8.11 -9.72 16.97
C PHE A 183 6.65 -9.75 16.51
N TYR A 184 6.37 -10.31 15.33
CA TYR A 184 5.01 -10.50 14.83
C TYR A 184 4.14 -11.32 15.79
N ASN A 185 4.68 -12.40 16.36
CA ASN A 185 3.96 -13.21 17.34
C ASN A 185 3.68 -12.45 18.65
N VAL A 186 4.57 -11.55 19.09
CA VAL A 186 4.31 -10.69 20.25
C VAL A 186 3.15 -9.73 19.96
N ILE A 187 3.08 -9.17 18.75
CA ILE A 187 1.97 -8.31 18.33
C ILE A 187 0.66 -9.11 18.34
N LEU A 188 0.63 -10.27 17.68
CA LEU A 188 -0.58 -11.08 17.56
C LEU A 188 -1.08 -11.67 18.89
N LYS A 189 -0.22 -11.80 19.89
CA LYS A 189 -0.64 -12.15 21.26
C LYS A 189 -1.48 -11.05 21.92
N LYS A 190 -1.23 -9.78 21.58
CA LYS A 190 -1.97 -8.63 22.12
C LYS A 190 -3.17 -8.26 21.24
N ASP A 191 -2.96 -8.24 19.94
CA ASP A 191 -3.99 -7.98 18.93
C ASP A 191 -3.91 -9.06 17.85
N SER A 192 -4.76 -10.08 17.99
CA SER A 192 -4.85 -11.20 17.05
C SER A 192 -5.33 -10.81 15.65
N THR A 193 -5.83 -9.58 15.49
CA THR A 193 -6.40 -9.04 14.25
C THR A 193 -5.54 -7.95 13.61
N HIS A 194 -4.29 -7.75 14.09
CA HIS A 194 -3.40 -6.74 13.53
C HIS A 194 -3.09 -7.01 12.04
N SER A 195 -3.77 -6.28 11.15
CA SER A 195 -3.82 -6.55 9.72
C SER A 195 -2.44 -6.61 9.06
N ASN A 196 -1.57 -5.63 9.32
CA ASN A 196 -0.25 -5.59 8.71
C ASN A 196 0.62 -6.81 9.10
N THR A 197 0.52 -7.24 10.35
CA THR A 197 1.25 -8.43 10.84
C THR A 197 0.72 -9.71 10.20
N LEU A 198 -0.59 -9.86 10.08
CA LEU A 198 -1.22 -11.01 9.43
C LEU A 198 -0.80 -11.10 7.95
N ILE A 199 -0.79 -9.97 7.24
CA ILE A 199 -0.37 -9.86 5.84
C ILE A 199 1.11 -10.25 5.67
N ASP A 200 1.99 -9.72 6.52
CA ASP A 200 3.43 -10.04 6.45
C ASP A 200 3.72 -11.52 6.78
N LEU A 201 3.05 -12.08 7.78
CA LEU A 201 3.17 -13.52 8.08
C LEU A 201 2.59 -14.39 6.97
N ALA A 202 1.51 -13.95 6.30
CA ALA A 202 0.97 -14.66 5.14
C ALA A 202 1.97 -14.67 3.98
N GLU A 203 2.65 -13.55 3.72
CA GLU A 203 3.73 -13.49 2.73
C GLU A 203 4.87 -14.47 3.06
N ILE A 204 5.32 -14.50 4.32
CA ILE A 204 6.35 -15.43 4.77
C ILE A 204 5.92 -16.88 4.54
N ASN A 205 4.66 -17.22 4.84
CA ASN A 205 4.13 -18.56 4.61
C ASN A 205 4.04 -18.91 3.12
N LEU A 206 3.62 -17.98 2.26
CA LEU A 206 3.60 -18.19 0.81
C LEU A 206 5.00 -18.43 0.23
N LYS A 207 5.99 -17.67 0.68
CA LYS A 207 7.39 -17.86 0.29
C LYS A 207 7.93 -19.24 0.70
N ARG A 208 7.40 -19.83 1.78
CA ARG A 208 7.70 -21.19 2.25
C ARG A 208 6.80 -22.26 1.63
N SER A 209 5.98 -21.90 0.64
CA SER A 209 5.00 -22.79 0.00
C SER A 209 3.88 -23.30 0.93
N ASN A 210 3.72 -22.71 2.12
CA ASN A 210 2.66 -23.02 3.08
C ASN A 210 1.37 -22.24 2.73
N VAL A 211 0.76 -22.57 1.60
CA VAL A 211 -0.37 -21.80 1.04
C VAL A 211 -1.60 -21.82 1.95
N ASP A 212 -1.91 -22.95 2.59
CA ASP A 212 -3.05 -23.06 3.51
C ASP A 212 -2.90 -22.12 4.72
N SER A 213 -1.70 -22.10 5.32
CA SER A 213 -1.40 -21.21 6.44
C SER A 213 -1.53 -19.74 6.06
N ALA A 214 -1.10 -19.38 4.84
CA ALA A 214 -1.27 -18.02 4.34
C ALA A 214 -2.74 -17.62 4.17
N LEU A 215 -3.58 -18.51 3.62
CA LEU A 215 -5.02 -18.26 3.48
C LEU A 215 -5.71 -18.07 4.84
N VAL A 216 -5.35 -18.88 5.84
CA VAL A 216 -5.88 -18.76 7.21
C VAL A 216 -5.47 -17.44 7.87
N LEU A 217 -4.26 -16.95 7.60
CA LEU A 217 -3.80 -15.65 8.12
C LEU A 217 -4.54 -14.50 7.43
N LEU A 218 -4.66 -14.56 6.10
CA LEU A 218 -5.37 -13.54 5.32
C LEU A 218 -6.86 -13.49 5.65
N SER A 219 -7.51 -14.62 5.95
CA SER A 219 -8.92 -14.64 6.33
C SER A 219 -9.22 -13.92 7.66
N LYS A 220 -8.20 -13.68 8.49
CA LYS A 220 -8.33 -12.93 9.76
C LYS A 220 -8.23 -11.42 9.58
N VAL A 221 -7.83 -10.94 8.40
CA VAL A 221 -7.75 -9.51 8.09
C VAL A 221 -9.16 -8.96 7.89
N ASN A 222 -9.61 -8.13 8.84
CA ASN A 222 -10.98 -7.61 8.91
C ASN A 222 -11.09 -6.10 8.69
N THR A 223 -9.97 -5.38 8.74
CA THR A 223 -9.87 -3.93 8.44
C THR A 223 -9.17 -3.71 7.11
N ASP A 224 -8.98 -2.44 6.74
CA ASP A 224 -8.38 -1.96 5.49
C ASP A 224 -7.52 -2.99 4.77
N LYS A 225 -7.94 -3.33 3.55
CA LYS A 225 -7.30 -4.35 2.70
C LYS A 225 -6.35 -3.64 1.73
N PRO A 226 -5.06 -3.46 2.09
CA PRO A 226 -4.12 -2.78 1.22
C PRO A 226 -3.88 -3.59 -0.06
N PHE A 227 -3.24 -2.96 -1.05
CA PHE A 227 -2.83 -3.61 -2.28
C PHE A 227 -2.14 -4.97 -2.04
N LYS A 228 -1.17 -4.99 -1.10
CA LYS A 228 -0.43 -6.20 -0.72
C LYS A 228 -1.34 -7.35 -0.26
N TYR A 229 -2.40 -7.05 0.49
CA TYR A 229 -3.37 -8.08 0.91
C TYR A 229 -4.04 -8.74 -0.30
N ASN A 230 -4.56 -7.93 -1.23
CA ASN A 230 -5.27 -8.42 -2.40
C ASN A 230 -4.35 -9.28 -3.28
N VAL A 231 -3.11 -8.83 -3.49
CA VAL A 231 -2.08 -9.58 -4.23
C VAL A 231 -1.78 -10.93 -3.58
N LEU A 232 -1.53 -10.97 -2.27
CA LEU A 232 -1.19 -12.23 -1.59
C LEU A 232 -2.35 -13.20 -1.54
N LEU A 233 -3.58 -12.71 -1.36
CA LEU A 233 -4.77 -13.54 -1.39
C LEU A 233 -5.03 -14.11 -2.78
N ALA A 234 -4.91 -13.28 -3.82
CA ALA A 234 -5.03 -13.71 -5.20
C ALA A 234 -3.97 -14.76 -5.55
N GLU A 235 -2.70 -14.54 -5.16
CA GLU A 235 -1.62 -15.50 -5.36
C GLU A 235 -1.89 -16.83 -4.63
N SER A 236 -2.34 -16.76 -3.38
CA SER A 236 -2.69 -17.95 -2.59
C SER A 236 -3.78 -18.78 -3.27
N LEU A 237 -4.83 -18.12 -3.76
CA LEU A 237 -5.94 -18.75 -4.45
C LEU A 237 -5.53 -19.34 -5.80
N THR A 238 -4.69 -18.64 -6.57
CA THR A 238 -4.11 -19.17 -7.81
C THR A 238 -3.32 -20.46 -7.55
N LYS A 239 -2.46 -20.48 -6.52
CA LYS A 239 -1.68 -21.68 -6.15
C LYS A 239 -2.56 -22.85 -5.70
N LYS A 240 -3.76 -22.58 -5.19
CA LYS A 240 -4.76 -23.60 -4.84
C LYS A 240 -5.63 -24.06 -6.01
N GLY A 241 -5.48 -23.46 -7.19
CA GLY A 241 -6.29 -23.75 -8.37
C GLY A 241 -7.62 -23.00 -8.42
N PHE A 242 -7.90 -22.10 -7.47
CA PHE A 242 -9.13 -21.30 -7.44
C PHE A 242 -9.01 -20.04 -8.32
N ALA A 243 -8.72 -20.23 -9.61
CA ALA A 243 -8.41 -19.14 -10.54
C ALA A 243 -9.55 -18.11 -10.69
N ASP A 244 -10.81 -18.53 -10.69
CA ASP A 244 -11.98 -17.64 -10.74
C ASP A 244 -12.13 -16.75 -9.50
N SER A 245 -11.73 -17.26 -8.33
CA SER A 245 -11.71 -16.46 -7.10
C SER A 245 -10.51 -15.54 -7.07
N ALA A 246 -9.35 -16.02 -7.52
CA ALA A 246 -8.12 -15.23 -7.60
C ALA A 246 -8.28 -13.99 -8.50
N SER A 247 -8.94 -14.12 -9.65
CA SER A 247 -9.13 -13.00 -10.59
C SER A 247 -9.90 -11.83 -9.98
N LYS A 248 -10.87 -12.09 -9.09
CA LYS A 248 -11.57 -11.03 -8.34
C LYS A 248 -10.61 -10.21 -7.49
N PHE A 249 -9.68 -10.87 -6.78
CA PHE A 249 -8.71 -10.19 -5.93
C PHE A 249 -7.60 -9.49 -6.72
N TRP A 250 -7.18 -10.04 -7.87
CA TRP A 250 -6.33 -9.31 -8.82
C TRP A 250 -7.00 -8.03 -9.33
N GLY A 251 -8.30 -8.08 -9.62
CA GLY A 251 -9.10 -6.91 -9.97
C GLY A 251 -9.14 -5.87 -8.84
N GLN A 252 -9.35 -6.30 -7.59
CA GLN A 252 -9.32 -5.41 -6.42
C GLN A 252 -7.93 -4.79 -6.21
N ALA A 253 -6.85 -5.51 -6.49
CA ALA A 253 -5.51 -4.96 -6.46
C ALA A 253 -5.33 -3.84 -7.51
N LEU A 254 -5.85 -4.02 -8.74
CA LEU A 254 -5.80 -3.01 -9.79
C LEU A 254 -6.64 -1.76 -9.48
N LEU A 255 -7.71 -1.85 -8.69
CA LEU A 255 -8.42 -0.65 -8.23
C LEU A 255 -7.54 0.24 -7.35
N LEU A 256 -6.58 -0.34 -6.63
CA LEU A 256 -5.65 0.38 -5.74
C LEU A 256 -4.41 0.86 -6.48
N THR A 257 -3.88 0.02 -7.38
CA THR A 257 -2.73 0.34 -8.22
C THR A 257 -3.01 -0.05 -9.67
N PRO A 258 -3.62 0.84 -10.46
CA PRO A 258 -4.07 0.54 -11.83
C PRO A 258 -2.96 0.18 -12.82
N ARG A 259 -1.70 0.41 -12.45
CA ARG A 259 -0.53 0.14 -13.29
C ARG A 259 0.27 -1.09 -12.83
N ASP A 260 -0.23 -1.87 -11.88
CA ASP A 260 0.51 -3.04 -11.41
C ASP A 260 0.59 -4.12 -12.51
N ALA A 261 1.78 -4.27 -13.08
CA ALA A 261 2.06 -5.21 -14.17
C ALA A 261 1.78 -6.67 -13.77
N ARG A 262 1.99 -7.02 -12.49
CA ARG A 262 1.73 -8.38 -12.00
C ARG A 262 0.26 -8.74 -12.07
N SER A 263 -0.60 -7.88 -11.52
CA SER A 263 -2.04 -8.09 -11.49
C SER A 263 -2.62 -8.15 -12.91
N HIS A 264 -2.15 -7.29 -13.81
CA HIS A 264 -2.50 -7.37 -15.23
C HIS A 264 -2.07 -8.69 -15.86
N TYR A 265 -0.84 -9.15 -15.62
CA TYR A 265 -0.34 -10.40 -16.18
C TYR A 265 -1.16 -11.62 -15.71
N GLU A 266 -1.48 -11.71 -14.42
CA GLU A 266 -2.28 -12.82 -13.89
C GLU A 266 -3.74 -12.79 -14.36
N LEU A 267 -4.35 -11.61 -14.52
CA LEU A 267 -5.66 -11.47 -15.15
C LEU A 267 -5.64 -11.84 -16.63
N GLY A 268 -4.59 -11.45 -17.36
CA GLY A 268 -4.41 -11.85 -18.76
C GLY A 268 -4.40 -13.37 -18.91
N LYS A 269 -3.64 -14.07 -18.06
CA LYS A 269 -3.61 -15.55 -18.02
C LYS A 269 -4.98 -16.13 -17.69
N HIS A 270 -5.69 -15.53 -16.74
CA HIS A 270 -7.02 -15.97 -16.37
C HIS A 270 -8.00 -15.86 -17.56
N TYR A 271 -8.09 -14.70 -18.21
CA TYR A 271 -8.95 -14.51 -19.37
C TYR A 271 -8.56 -15.39 -20.55
N TYR A 272 -7.26 -15.59 -20.79
CA TYR A 272 -6.77 -16.52 -21.81
C TYR A 272 -7.28 -17.95 -21.55
N SER A 273 -7.20 -18.43 -20.30
CA SER A 273 -7.70 -19.77 -19.93
C SER A 273 -9.22 -19.94 -20.08
N LYS A 274 -9.96 -18.82 -20.14
CA LYS A 274 -11.41 -18.79 -20.38
C LYS A 274 -11.76 -18.58 -21.86
N ASN A 275 -10.77 -18.61 -22.76
CA ASN A 275 -10.90 -18.29 -24.19
C ASN A 275 -11.43 -16.87 -24.46
N LEU A 276 -11.30 -15.96 -23.50
CA LEU A 276 -11.67 -14.55 -23.62
C LEU A 276 -10.45 -13.75 -24.13
N PHE A 277 -10.04 -14.05 -25.36
CA PHE A 277 -8.76 -13.59 -25.91
C PHE A 277 -8.65 -12.07 -26.01
N GLN A 278 -9.74 -11.35 -26.31
CA GLN A 278 -9.72 -9.89 -26.37
C GLN A 278 -9.42 -9.25 -25.00
N ASN A 279 -10.01 -9.78 -23.93
CA ASN A 279 -9.71 -9.33 -22.56
C ASN A 279 -8.28 -9.69 -22.16
N ALA A 280 -7.82 -10.88 -22.54
CA ALA A 280 -6.44 -11.30 -22.31
C ALA A 280 -5.45 -10.33 -22.98
N ILE A 281 -5.71 -9.95 -24.25
CA ILE A 281 -4.93 -8.94 -24.98
C ILE A 281 -4.89 -7.63 -24.20
N THR A 282 -6.04 -7.08 -23.79
CA THR A 282 -6.11 -5.81 -23.04
C THR A 282 -5.25 -5.84 -21.78
N HIS A 283 -5.31 -6.93 -21.01
CA HIS A 283 -4.51 -7.05 -19.79
C HIS A 283 -3.02 -7.24 -20.10
N PHE A 284 -2.65 -8.07 -21.06
CA PHE A 284 -1.25 -8.24 -21.42
C PHE A 284 -0.63 -7.00 -22.08
N THR A 285 -1.40 -6.18 -22.81
CA THR A 285 -0.91 -4.90 -23.33
C THR A 285 -0.62 -3.92 -22.19
N ALA A 286 -1.42 -3.92 -21.13
CA ALA A 286 -1.12 -3.09 -19.95
C ALA A 286 0.17 -3.49 -19.23
N VAL A 287 0.60 -4.76 -19.33
CA VAL A 287 1.93 -5.21 -18.83
C VAL A 287 3.06 -4.57 -19.63
N LEU A 288 2.90 -4.45 -20.96
CA LEU A 288 3.89 -3.82 -21.84
C LEU A 288 4.14 -2.36 -21.48
N GLU A 289 3.09 -1.65 -21.10
CA GLU A 289 3.12 -0.21 -20.80
C GLU A 289 3.72 0.10 -19.42
N ASN A 290 3.63 -0.82 -18.45
CA ASN A 290 3.80 -0.46 -17.04
C ASN A 290 4.95 -1.11 -16.28
N GLU A 291 5.60 -2.17 -16.76
CA GLU A 291 6.98 -2.55 -16.35
C GLU A 291 7.43 -3.85 -17.05
N ARG A 292 8.33 -3.71 -18.03
CA ARG A 292 8.74 -4.80 -18.95
C ARG A 292 9.66 -5.86 -18.33
N LYS A 293 10.38 -5.56 -17.24
CA LYS A 293 11.59 -6.30 -16.85
C LYS A 293 11.32 -7.66 -16.21
N GLY A 294 10.16 -7.87 -15.58
CA GLY A 294 9.84 -9.09 -14.83
C GLY A 294 9.13 -10.20 -15.61
N TYR A 295 8.30 -9.87 -16.61
CA TYR A 295 7.33 -10.80 -17.21
C TYR A 295 7.65 -11.13 -18.67
N LYS A 296 8.88 -11.56 -18.98
CA LYS A 296 9.36 -11.70 -20.38
C LYS A 296 8.48 -12.57 -21.29
N ASP A 297 7.74 -13.49 -20.69
CA ASP A 297 6.82 -14.41 -21.37
C ASP A 297 5.44 -13.79 -21.71
N PHE A 298 5.12 -12.57 -21.27
CA PHE A 298 3.89 -11.89 -21.66
C PHE A 298 3.81 -11.66 -23.18
N TYR A 299 4.95 -11.50 -23.87
CA TYR A 299 4.97 -11.38 -25.34
C TYR A 299 4.47 -12.65 -26.03
N LEU A 300 4.82 -13.81 -25.47
CA LEU A 300 4.33 -15.09 -25.96
C LEU A 300 2.83 -15.23 -25.70
N MET A 301 2.37 -14.84 -24.51
CA MET A 301 0.94 -14.83 -24.19
C MET A 301 0.13 -13.86 -25.07
N LEU A 302 0.70 -12.69 -25.42
CA LEU A 302 0.11 -11.78 -26.40
C LEU A 302 0.03 -12.41 -27.78
N ALA A 303 1.13 -13.02 -28.25
CA ALA A 303 1.16 -13.68 -29.54
C ALA A 303 0.07 -14.76 -29.65
N TYR A 304 -0.03 -15.63 -28.65
CA TYR A 304 -1.08 -16.66 -28.60
C TYR A 304 -2.48 -16.07 -28.49
N SER A 305 -2.67 -15.00 -27.72
CA SER A 305 -3.99 -14.37 -27.61
C SER A 305 -4.42 -13.76 -28.96
N TYR A 306 -3.49 -13.16 -29.72
CA TYR A 306 -3.77 -12.62 -31.05
C TYR A 306 -3.96 -13.70 -32.12
N GLU A 307 -3.22 -14.81 -32.03
CA GLU A 307 -3.40 -15.97 -32.92
C GLU A 307 -4.80 -16.55 -32.76
N GLN A 308 -5.24 -16.75 -31.51
CA GLN A 308 -6.59 -17.25 -31.20
C GLN A 308 -7.69 -16.22 -31.50
N SER A 309 -7.37 -14.93 -31.60
CA SER A 309 -8.29 -13.88 -32.04
C SER A 309 -8.24 -13.60 -33.55
N SER A 310 -7.58 -14.47 -34.34
CA SER A 310 -7.43 -14.36 -35.80
C SER A 310 -6.67 -13.12 -36.30
N ASP A 311 -5.88 -12.45 -35.45
CA ASP A 311 -4.97 -11.37 -35.86
C ASP A 311 -3.54 -11.91 -36.03
N SER A 312 -3.35 -12.67 -37.12
CA SER A 312 -2.08 -13.34 -37.42
C SER A 312 -0.91 -12.37 -37.61
N ILE A 313 -1.19 -11.11 -38.01
CA ILE A 313 -0.17 -10.09 -38.21
C ILE A 313 0.42 -9.69 -36.86
N ARG A 314 -0.42 -9.31 -35.89
CA ARG A 314 0.06 -8.95 -34.55
C ARG A 314 0.63 -10.16 -33.82
N ALA A 315 0.05 -11.35 -34.02
CA ALA A 315 0.58 -12.59 -33.46
C ALA A 315 2.05 -12.82 -33.88
N ALA A 316 2.34 -12.75 -35.18
CA ALA A 316 3.70 -12.91 -35.71
C ALA A 316 4.66 -11.83 -35.17
N GLN A 317 4.22 -10.58 -35.09
CA GLN A 317 5.03 -9.47 -34.54
C GLN A 317 5.43 -9.71 -33.08
N TYR A 318 4.48 -10.14 -32.24
CA TYR A 318 4.74 -10.40 -30.83
C TYR A 318 5.53 -11.69 -30.60
N MET A 319 5.35 -12.70 -31.44
CA MET A 319 6.17 -13.92 -31.44
C MET A 319 7.64 -13.61 -31.72
N GLU A 320 7.91 -12.75 -32.70
CA GLU A 320 9.27 -12.27 -33.00
C GLU A 320 9.88 -11.47 -31.84
N ARG A 321 9.07 -10.64 -31.17
CA ARG A 321 9.53 -9.92 -29.96
C ARG A 321 9.84 -10.87 -28.81
N ALA A 322 9.04 -11.91 -28.60
CA ALA A 322 9.31 -12.94 -27.60
C ALA A 322 10.65 -13.64 -27.91
N ARG A 323 10.87 -14.03 -29.17
CA ARG A 323 12.10 -14.72 -29.62
C ARG A 323 13.37 -13.89 -29.38
N LYS A 324 13.29 -12.57 -29.59
CA LYS A 324 14.43 -11.66 -29.36
C LYS A 324 14.80 -11.48 -27.88
N ILE A 325 13.87 -11.71 -26.96
CA ILE A 325 14.08 -11.46 -25.52
C ILE A 325 14.60 -12.69 -24.81
N ASP A 326 14.10 -13.87 -25.17
CA ASP A 326 14.55 -15.14 -24.60
C ASP A 326 14.26 -16.29 -25.56
N SER A 327 15.28 -16.69 -26.32
CA SER A 327 15.19 -17.80 -27.27
C SER A 327 14.86 -19.13 -26.60
N ASN A 328 15.25 -19.34 -25.33
CA ASN A 328 15.03 -20.60 -24.62
C ASN A 328 13.62 -20.69 -24.02
N VAL A 329 13.08 -19.60 -23.47
CA VAL A 329 11.69 -19.55 -22.96
C VAL A 329 10.68 -19.79 -24.08
N VAL A 330 10.91 -19.22 -25.26
CA VAL A 330 10.04 -19.39 -26.42
C VAL A 330 10.04 -20.84 -26.87
N ILE A 331 11.20 -21.50 -26.98
CA ILE A 331 11.28 -22.90 -27.41
C ILE A 331 10.58 -23.83 -26.41
N HIS A 332 10.85 -23.69 -25.10
CA HIS A 332 10.29 -24.61 -24.12
C HIS A 332 8.78 -24.44 -23.93
N LYS A 333 8.26 -23.20 -24.00
CA LYS A 333 6.83 -22.92 -23.87
C LYS A 333 6.04 -23.19 -25.14
N ILE A 334 6.62 -23.03 -26.34
CA ILE A 334 6.00 -23.51 -27.59
C ILE A 334 5.79 -25.02 -27.52
N LEU A 335 6.77 -25.78 -27.01
CA LEU A 335 6.64 -27.23 -26.83
C LEU A 335 5.53 -27.59 -25.82
N GLN A 336 5.42 -26.86 -24.70
CA GLN A 336 4.32 -27.06 -23.74
C GLN A 336 2.94 -26.68 -24.30
N HIS A 337 2.83 -25.54 -24.98
CA HIS A 337 1.58 -25.10 -25.61
C HIS A 337 1.12 -26.10 -26.68
N LYS A 338 2.07 -26.61 -27.49
CA LYS A 338 1.81 -27.68 -28.45
C LYS A 338 1.32 -28.95 -27.76
N HIS A 339 1.88 -29.34 -26.61
CA HIS A 339 1.39 -30.48 -25.83
C HIS A 339 0.00 -30.28 -25.20
N LEU A 340 -0.32 -29.07 -24.74
CA LEU A 340 -1.64 -28.74 -24.17
C LEU A 340 -2.75 -28.74 -25.22
N HIS A 341 -2.43 -28.43 -26.48
CA HIS A 341 -3.40 -28.41 -27.58
C HIS A 341 -3.36 -29.64 -28.51
N HIS A 342 -2.32 -30.49 -28.48
CA HIS A 342 -2.22 -31.75 -29.25
C HIS A 342 -2.64 -33.02 -28.48
N ASN A 343 -3.31 -32.91 -27.33
CA ASN A 343 -4.03 -34.06 -26.77
C ASN A 343 -5.37 -34.36 -27.48
N THR A 344 -5.65 -33.62 -28.56
CA THR A 344 -6.58 -34.01 -29.62
C THR A 344 -5.77 -34.14 -30.91
N ASP A 345 -5.65 -35.38 -31.40
CA ASP A 345 -5.13 -35.82 -32.70
C ASP A 345 -3.60 -35.99 -32.88
N ILE A 346 -3.17 -37.20 -32.51
CA ILE A 346 -2.29 -38.18 -33.19
C ILE A 346 -1.35 -37.69 -34.32
N GLU A 347 -0.06 -37.96 -34.10
CA GLU A 347 1.05 -38.24 -35.04
C GLU A 347 1.26 -37.33 -36.28
N LYS A 348 2.35 -36.54 -36.23
CA LYS A 348 3.49 -36.65 -37.17
C LYS A 348 4.65 -35.73 -36.75
N PRO A 349 5.91 -36.19 -36.82
CA PRO A 349 7.07 -35.37 -36.48
C PRO A 349 7.34 -34.38 -37.63
N VAL A 350 7.35 -33.09 -37.33
CA VAL A 350 7.80 -32.06 -38.28
C VAL A 350 9.33 -32.10 -38.33
N SER A 351 9.84 -32.38 -39.51
CA SER A 351 11.25 -32.41 -39.85
C SER A 351 11.95 -31.09 -39.52
N ILE A 352 13.00 -31.19 -38.72
CA ILE A 352 14.05 -30.17 -38.60
C ILE A 352 14.73 -30.10 -39.97
N LEU A 353 14.78 -28.92 -40.59
CA LEU A 353 15.75 -28.65 -41.65
C LEU A 353 16.78 -27.63 -41.17
N PRO A 354 18.08 -27.81 -41.51
CA PRO A 354 19.18 -27.11 -40.87
C PRO A 354 19.70 -25.92 -41.68
N GLN A 355 20.30 -25.00 -40.90
CA GLN A 355 21.19 -23.87 -41.23
C GLN A 355 20.61 -22.68 -42.01
#